data_AF-A4N3J5-F1
#
_entry.id   AF-A4N3J5-F1
#
_cell.length_a   1.000
_cell.length_b   1.000
_cell.length_c   1.000
_cell.angle_alpha   90.00
_cell.angle_beta   90.00
_cell.angle_gamma   90.00
#
_symmetry.space_group_name_H-M   'P 1'
#
loop_
_entity.id
_entity.type
_entity.pdbx_description
1 polymer ?
#
loop_
_entity_poly.entity_id
_entity_poly.type
_entity_poly.pdbx_seq_one_letter_code
_entity_poly.pdbx_strand_id
1 'polypeptide(L)'
;MSKIEISNDTRVIRHRTPARISHWMLVICFFMTMFTGVAFFFPDFAWLTEILGTPQIARAIHPFTGILMFFAFIYLALLYWDHNIPEKTIFAGQKVLLKFLKGMNTRLLIMANITLVKKCSFGH
;
A
#
# COMPACT_ATOMS: atom_id res chain seq x y z
N MET A 1 -20.69 8.38 40.86
CA MET A 1 -20.54 7.09 40.15
C MET A 1 -21.18 7.22 38.78
N SER A 2 -20.39 7.54 37.76
CA SER A 2 -20.86 7.60 36.37
C SER A 2 -21.01 6.19 35.81
N LYS A 3 -22.18 5.91 35.23
CA LYS A 3 -22.51 4.62 34.63
C LYS A 3 -21.74 4.48 33.32
N ILE A 4 -20.67 3.68 33.34
CA ILE A 4 -19.95 3.29 32.12
C ILE A 4 -20.78 2.17 31.47
N GLU A 5 -21.62 2.53 30.51
CA GLU A 5 -22.34 1.56 29.69
C GLU A 5 -21.37 0.97 28.65
N ILE A 6 -20.90 -0.24 28.90
CA ILE A 6 -20.08 -1.00 27.95
C ILE A 6 -21.04 -1.57 26.88
N SER A 7 -21.23 -0.79 25.82
CA SER A 7 -21.89 -1.25 24.58
C SER A 7 -21.08 -2.39 23.95
N ASN A 8 -21.78 -3.46 23.59
CA ASN A 8 -21.25 -4.68 22.98
C ASN A 8 -20.94 -4.44 21.49
N ASP A 9 -20.08 -3.47 21.19
CA ASP A 9 -19.56 -3.18 19.85
C ASP A 9 -18.06 -3.45 19.86
N THR A 10 -17.68 -4.71 19.68
CA THR A 10 -16.28 -5.17 19.67
C THR A 10 -15.54 -4.73 18.41
N ARG A 11 -15.53 -3.42 18.13
CA ARG A 11 -14.73 -2.81 17.06
C ARG A 11 -13.49 -2.19 17.66
N VAL A 12 -12.43 -3.01 17.76
CA VAL A 12 -11.09 -2.50 18.04
C VAL A 12 -10.67 -1.60 16.88
N ILE A 13 -10.44 -0.31 17.15
CA ILE A 13 -9.99 0.67 16.14
C ILE A 13 -8.54 0.34 15.77
N ARG A 14 -8.38 -0.51 14.75
CA ARG A 14 -7.08 -1.04 14.32
C ARG A 14 -6.31 -0.10 13.37
N HIS A 15 -7.02 0.81 12.69
CA HIS A 15 -6.41 1.77 11.77
C HIS A 15 -6.92 3.19 12.04
N ARG A 16 -5.99 4.16 12.18
CA ARG A 16 -6.32 5.58 12.33
C ARG A 16 -7.16 6.04 11.12
N THR A 17 -8.28 6.71 11.38
CA THR A 17 -9.13 7.35 10.35
C THR A 17 -8.35 8.20 9.32
N PRO A 18 -7.35 9.03 9.69
CA PRO A 18 -6.57 9.79 8.71
C PRO A 18 -5.72 8.92 7.76
N ALA A 19 -5.20 7.77 8.21
CA ALA A 19 -4.43 6.85 7.38
C ALA A 19 -5.27 6.27 6.23
N ARG A 20 -6.56 6.00 6.51
CA ARG A 20 -7.48 5.46 5.51
C ARG A 20 -7.80 6.50 4.44
N ILE A 21 -8.04 7.74 4.83
CA ILE A 21 -8.38 8.82 3.90
C ILE A 21 -7.19 9.10 2.97
N SER A 22 -5.98 9.22 3.52
CA SER A 22 -4.78 9.42 2.69
C SER A 22 -4.50 8.23 1.78
N HIS A 23 -4.72 7.00 2.25
CA HIS A 23 -4.57 5.80 1.43
C HIS A 23 -5.59 5.76 0.28
N TRP A 24 -6.87 6.02 0.54
CA TRP A 24 -7.88 6.05 -0.53
C TRP A 24 -7.62 7.15 -1.55
N MET A 25 -7.19 8.34 -1.12
CA MET A 25 -6.74 9.40 -2.02
C MET A 25 -5.56 8.96 -2.88
N LEU A 26 -4.55 8.30 -2.28
CA LEU A 26 -3.39 7.75 -2.98
C LEU A 26 -3.79 6.69 -4.02
N VAL A 27 -4.71 5.79 -3.67
CA VAL A 27 -5.21 4.73 -4.57
C VAL A 27 -5.89 5.34 -5.80
N ILE A 28 -6.74 6.36 -5.61
CA ILE A 28 -7.42 7.04 -6.73
C ILE A 28 -6.40 7.73 -7.65
N CYS A 29 -5.43 8.45 -7.08
CA CYS A 29 -4.37 9.11 -7.86
C CYS A 29 -3.49 8.11 -8.60
N PHE A 30 -3.19 6.97 -7.98
CA PHE A 30 -2.43 5.88 -8.56
C PHE A 30 -3.12 5.33 -9.82
N PHE A 31 -4.41 5.02 -9.75
CA PHE A 31 -5.13 4.51 -10.92
C PHE A 31 -5.18 5.52 -12.07
N MET A 32 -5.43 6.81 -11.80
CA MET A 32 -5.39 7.84 -12.85
C MET A 32 -4.00 7.94 -13.50
N THR A 33 -2.94 7.98 -12.68
CA THR A 33 -1.56 8.10 -13.16
C THR A 33 -1.12 6.84 -13.91
N MET A 34 -1.49 5.65 -13.42
CA MET A 34 -1.17 4.36 -14.04
C MET A 34 -1.82 4.22 -15.41
N PHE A 35 -3.13 4.49 -15.53
CA PHE A 35 -3.82 4.34 -16.81
C PHE A 35 -3.36 5.37 -17.84
N THR A 36 -3.17 6.63 -17.44
CA THR A 36 -2.59 7.64 -18.34
C THR A 36 -1.15 7.29 -18.75
N GLY A 37 -0.33 6.75 -17.84
CA GLY A 37 1.02 6.29 -18.14
C GLY A 37 1.05 5.13 -19.11
N VAL A 38 0.31 4.04 -18.82
CA VAL A 38 0.24 2.84 -19.67
C VAL A 38 -0.23 3.18 -21.08
N ALA A 39 -1.20 4.08 -21.22
CA ALA A 39 -1.71 4.51 -22.52
C ALA A 39 -0.69 5.31 -23.35
N PHE A 40 0.30 5.97 -22.71
CA PHE A 40 1.39 6.63 -23.42
C PHE A 40 2.57 5.70 -23.73
N PHE A 41 2.79 4.66 -22.93
CA PHE A 41 3.87 3.68 -23.18
C PHE A 41 3.53 2.71 -24.31
N PHE A 42 2.28 2.28 -24.41
CA PHE A 42 1.84 1.30 -25.41
C PHE A 42 0.77 1.92 -26.32
N PRO A 43 1.08 2.14 -27.62
CA PRO A 43 0.12 2.74 -28.55
C PRO A 43 -1.14 1.90 -28.76
N ASP A 44 -1.09 0.58 -28.52
CA ASP A 44 -2.26 -0.31 -28.56
C ASP A 44 -3.32 0.03 -27.49
N PHE A 45 -2.94 0.73 -26.42
CA PHE A 45 -3.84 1.20 -25.37
C PHE A 45 -4.25 2.68 -25.53
N ALA A 46 -4.07 3.28 -26.72
CA ALA A 46 -4.45 4.68 -26.96
C ALA A 46 -5.94 4.96 -26.66
N TRP A 47 -6.81 3.97 -26.87
CA TRP A 47 -8.24 4.03 -26.54
C TRP A 47 -8.52 4.34 -25.06
N LEU A 48 -7.59 4.01 -24.16
CA LEU A 48 -7.71 4.28 -22.73
C LEU A 48 -7.64 5.78 -22.42
N THR A 49 -6.93 6.57 -23.24
CA THR A 49 -6.90 8.03 -23.11
C THR A 49 -8.20 8.70 -23.55
N GLU A 50 -8.98 8.07 -24.44
CA GLU A 50 -10.28 8.59 -24.88
C GLU A 50 -11.34 8.42 -23.79
N ILE A 51 -11.31 7.32 -23.03
CA ILE A 51 -12.20 7.12 -21.87
C ILE A 51 -11.89 8.12 -20.74
N LEU A 52 -10.61 8.48 -20.60
CA LEU A 52 -10.16 9.45 -19.59
C LEU A 52 -10.38 10.92 -20.03
N GLY A 53 -10.86 11.16 -21.26
CA GLY A 53 -11.15 12.48 -21.81
C GLY A 53 -10.52 12.66 -23.20
N THR A 54 -9.39 13.36 -23.26
CA THR A 54 -8.62 13.53 -24.51
C THR A 54 -7.13 13.29 -24.25
N PRO A 55 -6.35 12.86 -25.27
CA PRO A 55 -4.91 12.66 -25.14
C PRO A 55 -4.17 13.90 -24.64
N GLN A 56 -4.65 15.10 -25.00
CA GLN A 56 -4.11 16.39 -24.58
C GLN A 56 -4.31 16.61 -23.07
N ILE A 57 -5.52 16.36 -22.57
CA ILE A 57 -5.84 16.50 -21.14
C ILE A 57 -5.10 15.45 -20.33
N ALA A 58 -5.02 14.21 -20.81
CA ALA A 58 -4.29 13.12 -20.16
C ALA A 58 -2.81 13.46 -19.94
N ARG A 59 -2.16 14.14 -20.91
CA ARG A 59 -0.76 14.60 -20.77
C ARG A 59 -0.58 15.69 -19.72
N ALA A 60 -1.58 16.57 -19.56
CA ALA A 60 -1.53 17.63 -18.55
C ALA A 60 -1.83 17.11 -17.13
N ILE A 61 -2.77 16.17 -17.00
CA ILE A 61 -3.20 15.60 -15.72
C ILE A 61 -2.18 14.59 -15.17
N HIS A 62 -1.51 13.82 -16.03
CA HIS A 62 -0.54 12.80 -15.62
C HIS A 62 0.56 13.33 -14.67
N PRO A 63 1.31 14.42 -14.97
CA PRO A 63 2.33 14.93 -14.06
C PRO A 63 1.73 15.51 -12.77
N PHE A 64 0.55 16.12 -12.83
CA PHE A 64 -0.12 16.68 -11.64
C PHE A 64 -0.55 15.57 -10.67
N THR A 65 -1.18 14.52 -11.19
CA THR A 65 -1.60 13.35 -10.41
C THR A 65 -0.40 12.54 -9.89
N GLY A 66 0.69 12.47 -10.66
CA GLY A 66 1.96 11.88 -10.22
C GLY A 66 2.60 12.64 -9.04
N ILE A 67 2.60 13.98 -9.06
CA ILE A 67 3.09 14.81 -7.95
C ILE A 67 2.22 14.61 -6.70
N LEU A 68 0.89 14.63 -6.85
CA LEU A 68 -0.03 14.39 -5.75
C LEU A 68 0.17 12.99 -5.13
N MET A 69 0.38 11.99 -5.97
CA MET A 69 0.71 10.63 -5.54
C MET A 69 2.02 10.58 -4.75
N PHE A 70 3.07 11.28 -5.19
CA PHE A 70 4.35 11.34 -4.49
C PHE A 70 4.21 11.92 -3.07
N PHE A 71 3.49 13.03 -2.91
CA PHE A 71 3.23 13.60 -1.58
C PHE A 71 2.40 12.68 -0.69
N ALA A 72 1.38 12.01 -1.25
CA ALA A 72 0.58 11.06 -0.50
C ALA A 72 1.39 9.83 -0.06
N PHE A 73 2.36 9.38 -0.86
CA PHE A 73 3.30 8.32 -0.50
C PHE A 73 4.20 8.74 0.66
N ILE A 74 4.77 9.96 0.62
CA ILE A 74 5.58 10.48 1.72
C ILE A 74 4.76 10.56 3.01
N TYR A 75 3.53 11.08 2.94
CA TYR A 75 2.64 11.16 4.10
C TYR A 75 2.35 9.78 4.71
N LEU A 76 2.06 8.78 3.88
CA LEU A 76 1.84 7.41 4.33
C LEU A 76 3.13 6.81 4.92
N ALA A 77 4.27 7.01 4.25
CA ALA A 77 5.56 6.53 4.72
C ALA A 77 5.90 7.10 6.10
N LEU A 78 5.72 8.41 6.34
CA LEU A 78 5.93 9.04 7.64
C LEU A 78 4.99 8.49 8.72
N LEU A 79 3.73 8.21 8.39
CA LEU A 79 2.76 7.69 9.35
C LEU A 79 3.07 6.27 9.82
N TYR A 80 3.63 5.44 8.94
CA TYR A 80 3.98 4.05 9.23
C TYR A 80 5.47 3.85 9.56
N TRP A 81 6.30 4.88 9.41
CA TRP A 81 7.74 4.83 9.62
C TRP A 81 8.10 4.27 10.99
N ASP A 82 7.49 4.82 12.05
CA ASP A 82 7.81 4.48 13.44
C ASP A 82 7.48 3.02 13.79
N HIS A 83 6.50 2.42 13.11
CA HIS A 83 6.09 1.02 13.34
C HIS A 83 6.84 0.02 12.42
N ASN A 84 7.53 0.52 11.39
CA ASN A 84 8.23 -0.30 10.41
C ASN A 84 9.76 -0.26 10.58
N ILE A 85 10.27 0.34 11.66
CA ILE A 85 11.71 0.31 11.94
C ILE A 85 12.12 -1.15 12.21
N PRO A 86 13.04 -1.73 11.41
CA PRO A 86 13.40 -3.13 11.55
C PRO A 86 14.10 -3.37 12.88
N GLU A 87 13.41 -4.10 13.76
CA GLU A 87 13.96 -4.57 15.02
C GLU A 87 15.12 -5.54 14.76
N LYS A 88 16.13 -5.51 15.65
CA LYS A 88 17.33 -6.37 15.60
C LYS A 88 16.98 -7.88 15.59
N THR A 89 15.82 -8.26 16.10
CA THR A 89 15.29 -9.64 16.10
C THR A 89 14.85 -10.12 14.71
N ILE A 90 14.55 -9.24 13.76
CA ILE A 90 14.23 -9.63 12.37
C ILE A 90 15.41 -10.37 11.74
N PHE A 91 16.64 -9.94 12.04
CA PHE A 91 17.86 -10.63 11.57
C PHE A 91 18.05 -12.02 12.22
N ALA A 92 17.59 -12.20 13.46
CA ALA A 92 17.60 -13.51 14.11
C ALA A 92 16.51 -14.43 13.53
N GLY A 93 15.30 -13.90 13.30
CA GLY A 93 14.18 -14.60 12.68
C GLY A 93 14.48 -15.05 11.25
N GLN A 94 15.20 -14.25 10.46
CA GLN A 94 15.57 -14.60 9.09
C GLN A 94 16.52 -15.80 9.05
N LYS A 95 17.45 -15.93 10.01
CA LYS A 95 18.36 -17.09 10.11
C LYS A 95 17.60 -18.37 10.49
N VAL A 96 16.62 -18.27 11.38
CA VAL A 96 15.74 -19.39 11.76
C VAL A 96 14.84 -19.80 10.58
N LEU A 97 14.25 -18.81 9.89
CA LEU A 97 13.45 -19.05 8.69
C LEU A 97 14.29 -19.69 7.58
N LEU A 98 15.52 -19.23 7.33
CA LEU A 98 16.41 -19.82 6.32
C LEU A 98 16.77 -21.28 6.65
N LYS A 99 16.85 -21.61 7.95
CA LYS A 99 17.06 -22.98 8.43
C LYS A 99 15.82 -23.87 8.24
N PHE A 100 14.61 -23.30 8.38
CA PHE A 100 13.34 -23.96 8.05
C PHE A 100 13.11 -24.11 6.54
N LEU A 101 13.45 -23.10 5.75
CA LEU A 101 13.29 -23.07 4.30
C LEU A 101 14.16 -24.12 3.59
N LYS A 102 15.35 -24.40 4.13
CA LYS A 102 16.18 -25.52 3.64
C LYS A 102 15.55 -26.90 3.88
N GLY A 103 14.51 -27.01 4.72
CA GLY A 103 13.88 -28.27 5.09
C GLY A 103 12.45 -28.48 4.58
N MET A 104 11.82 -27.51 3.91
CA MET A 104 10.37 -27.58 3.61
C MET A 104 10.02 -27.38 2.13
N ASN A 105 9.22 -28.32 1.62
CA ASN A 105 8.63 -28.33 0.29
C ASN A 105 7.85 -27.04 -0.02
N THR A 106 7.93 -26.62 -1.29
CA THR A 106 7.64 -25.33 -1.93
C THR A 106 6.32 -24.61 -1.57
N ARG A 107 5.36 -25.29 -0.93
CA ARG A 107 4.04 -24.72 -0.60
C ARG A 107 4.05 -23.81 0.64
N LEU A 108 4.95 -24.02 1.58
CA LEU A 108 5.04 -23.18 2.80
C LEU A 108 5.81 -21.86 2.57
N LEU A 109 6.66 -21.81 1.53
CA LEU A 109 7.38 -20.61 1.10
C LEU A 109 6.46 -19.46 0.68
N ILE A 110 5.37 -19.79 -0.01
CA ILE A 110 4.42 -18.80 -0.53
C ILE A 110 3.67 -18.10 0.61
N MET A 111 3.28 -18.86 1.65
CA MET A 111 2.59 -18.30 2.82
C MET A 111 3.51 -17.38 3.64
N ALA A 112 4.77 -17.77 3.86
CA ALA A 112 5.73 -16.97 4.63
C ALA A 112 6.08 -15.64 3.93
N ASN A 113 6.17 -15.65 2.61
CA ASN A 113 6.46 -14.45 1.82
C ASN A 113 5.30 -13.43 1.88
N ILE A 114 4.05 -13.92 1.81
CA ILE A 114 2.85 -13.07 1.93
C ILE A 114 2.77 -12.39 3.31
N THR A 115 3.16 -13.09 4.39
CA THR A 115 3.17 -12.51 5.75
C THR A 115 4.26 -11.45 5.92
N LEU A 116 5.45 -11.67 5.38
CA LEU A 116 6.57 -10.71 5.42
C LEU A 116 6.26 -9.44 4.60
N VAL A 117 5.71 -9.59 3.39
CA VAL A 117 5.29 -8.45 2.55
C VAL A 117 4.19 -7.64 3.25
N LYS A 118 3.21 -8.29 3.89
CA LYS A 118 2.21 -7.58 4.70
C LYS A 118 2.82 -6.78 5.84
N LYS A 119 3.86 -7.30 6.49
CA LYS A 119 4.50 -6.61 7.62
C LYS A 119 5.32 -5.40 7.17
N CYS A 120 6.08 -5.52 6.07
CA CYS A 120 6.82 -4.39 5.48
C CYS A 120 5.92 -3.33 4.83
N SER A 121 4.77 -3.73 4.26
CA SER A 121 3.91 -2.82 3.51
C SER A 121 2.79 -2.17 4.34
N PHE A 122 2.37 -2.79 5.45
CA PHE A 122 1.18 -2.35 6.18
C PHE A 122 1.34 -2.23 7.69
N GLY A 123 2.57 -2.31 8.23
CA GLY A 123 2.92 -1.91 9.60
C GLY A 123 1.90 -2.41 10.63
N HIS A 124 1.92 -3.71 10.90
CA HIS A 124 1.01 -4.35 11.85
C HIS A 124 1.69 -5.06 13.01
#